data_AF-A0A317KC79-F1
#
_entry.id   AF-A0A317KC79-F1
#
_cell.length_a   1.000
_cell.length_b   1.000
_cell.length_c   1.000
_cell.angle_alpha   90.00
_cell.angle_beta   90.00
_cell.angle_gamma   90.00
#
_symmetry.space_group_name_H-M   'P 1'
#
loop_
_entity.id
_entity.type
_entity.pdbx_description
1 polymer ?
#
loop_
_entity_poly.entity_id
_entity_poly.type
_entity_poly.pdbx_seq_one_letter_code
_entity_poly.pdbx_strand_id
1 'polypeptide(L)' 'MKTVIDLDDELLERARRELGTKSKKDTIHAALRLVAERGERLEAIRELLSIDRDWTGIVDDDKVPDGEKDAA' A
#
# COMPACT_ATOMS: atom_id res chain seq x y z
N MET A 1 -17.25 -8.69 -21.11
CA MET A 1 -16.33 -9.50 -21.92
C MET A 1 -16.09 -10.83 -21.20
N LYS A 2 -16.07 -11.95 -21.93
CA LYS A 2 -15.69 -13.26 -21.37
C LYS A 2 -14.32 -13.61 -21.92
N THR A 3 -13.39 -13.88 -21.02
CA THR A 3 -12.02 -14.29 -21.37
C THR A 3 -11.82 -15.70 -20.83
N VAL A 4 -11.24 -16.57 -21.65
CA VAL A 4 -10.80 -17.90 -21.21
C VAL A 4 -9.32 -17.78 -20.89
N ILE A 5 -8.96 -18.11 -19.66
CA ILE A 5 -7.58 -18.12 -19.16
C ILE A 5 -7.38 -19.41 -18.37
N ASP A 6 -6.18 -19.98 -18.44
CA ASP A 6 -5.78 -21.02 -17.51
C ASP A 6 -5.41 -20.38 -16.18
N LEU A 7 -5.85 -21.02 -15.10
CA LEU A 7 -5.66 -20.50 -13.75
C LEU A 7 -5.26 -21.65 -12.83
N ASP A 8 -4.29 -21.37 -11.97
CA ASP A 8 -3.92 -22.28 -10.89
C ASP A 8 -5.06 -22.34 -9.86
N ASP A 9 -5.70 -23.50 -9.75
CA ASP A 9 -6.84 -23.69 -8.87
C ASP A 9 -6.47 -23.68 -7.38
N GLU A 10 -5.23 -24.03 -7.01
CA GLU A 10 -4.76 -23.96 -5.62
C GLU A 10 -4.56 -22.50 -5.19
N LEU A 11 -3.93 -21.69 -6.04
CA LEU A 11 -3.78 -20.26 -5.80
C LEU A 11 -5.14 -19.56 -5.73
N LEU A 12 -6.07 -19.93 -6.62
CA LEU A 12 -7.41 -19.37 -6.61
C LEU A 12 -8.16 -19.72 -5.32
N GLU A 13 -8.06 -20.95 -4.83
CA GLU A 13 -8.73 -21.36 -3.58
C GLU A 13 -8.13 -20.66 -2.36
N ARG A 14 -6.80 -20.47 -2.33
CA ARG A 14 -6.15 -19.67 -1.29
C ARG A 14 -6.65 -18.23 -1.30
N ALA A 15 -6.65 -17.58 -2.46
CA ALA A 15 -7.17 -16.24 -2.61
C ALA A 15 -8.66 -16.15 -2.23
N ARG A 16 -9.45 -17.17 -2.56
CA ARG A 16 -10.88 -17.22 -2.21
C ARG A 16 -11.08 -17.21 -0.70
N ARG A 17 -10.29 -17.99 0.05
CA ARG A 17 -10.33 -18.04 1.52
C ARG A 17 -9.89 -16.72 2.14
N GLU A 18 -8.78 -16.16 1.68
CA GLU A 18 -8.25 -14.89 2.18
C GLU A 18 -9.20 -13.72 1.91
N LEU A 19 -9.83 -13.69 0.73
CA LEU A 19 -10.74 -12.62 0.32
C LEU A 19 -12.20 -12.87 0.74
N GLY A 20 -12.52 -14.02 1.34
CA GLY A 20 -13.88 -14.37 1.77
C GLY A 20 -14.91 -14.48 0.63
N THR A 21 -14.47 -14.79 -0.60
CA THR A 21 -15.34 -14.79 -1.79
C THR A 21 -15.97 -16.15 -2.05
N LYS A 22 -17.07 -16.16 -2.83
CA LYS A 22 -17.87 -17.37 -3.07
C LYS A 22 -17.72 -17.95 -4.47
N SER A 23 -17.32 -17.14 -5.46
CA SER A 23 -17.15 -17.59 -6.85
C SER A 23 -15.78 -17.22 -7.39
N LYS A 24 -15.28 -18.00 -8.37
CA LYS A 24 -14.01 -17.74 -9.06
C LYS A 24 -13.95 -16.30 -9.60
N LYS A 25 -15.06 -15.85 -10.21
CA LYS A 25 -15.19 -14.48 -10.75
C LYS A 25 -15.03 -13.42 -9.67
N ASP A 26 -15.70 -13.59 -8.53
CA ASP A 26 -15.63 -12.63 -7.43
C ASP A 26 -14.22 -12.57 -6.84
N THR A 27 -13.57 -13.73 -6.69
CA THR A 27 -12.17 -13.83 -6.24
C THR A 27 -11.23 -13.09 -7.18
N ILE A 28 -11.35 -13.33 -8.49
CA ILE A 28 -10.50 -12.69 -9.50
C ILE A 28 -10.71 -11.16 -9.48
N HIS A 29 -11.95 -10.69 -9.48
CA HIS A 29 -12.22 -9.25 -9.45
C HIS A 29 -11.75 -8.59 -8.14
N ALA A 30 -11.95 -9.25 -7.00
CA ALA A 30 -11.48 -8.74 -5.71
C ALA A 30 -9.95 -8.66 -5.66
N ALA A 31 -9.25 -9.69 -6.14
CA ALA A 31 -7.78 -9.71 -6.22
C ALA A 31 -7.24 -8.61 -7.14
N LEU A 32 -7.83 -8.41 -8.31
CA LEU A 32 -7.43 -7.35 -9.24
C LEU A 32 -7.62 -5.96 -8.63
N ARG A 33 -8.76 -5.72 -7.97
CA ARG A 33 -9.01 -4.45 -7.26
C ARG A 33 -7.99 -4.23 -6.15
N LEU A 34 -7.70 -5.25 -5.34
CA LEU A 34 -6.73 -5.15 -4.26
C LEU A 34 -5.34 -4.72 -4.77
N VAL A 35 -4.89 -5.30 -5.88
CA VAL A 35 -3.59 -4.95 -6.49
C VAL A 35 -3.60 -3.54 -7.08
N ALA A 36 -4.67 -3.13 -7.77
CA ALA A 36 -4.80 -1.79 -8.30
C ALA A 36 -4.72 -0.73 -7.18
N GLU A 37 -5.51 -0.89 -6.12
CA GLU A 37 -5.49 0.03 -4.99
C GLU A 37 -4.15 0.01 -4.23
N ARG A 38 -3.46 -1.13 -4.19
CA ARG A 38 -2.09 -1.19 -3.64
C ARG A 38 -1.13 -0.36 -4.47
N GLY A 39 -1.24 -0.39 -5.79
CA GLY A 39 -0.45 0.43 -6.70
C GLY A 39 -0.68 1.93 -6.47
N GLU A 40 -1.94 2.36 -6.37
CA GLU A 40 -2.31 3.75 -6.10
C GLU A 40 -1.72 4.26 -4.78
N ARG A 41 -1.82 3.46 -3.70
CA ARG A 41 -1.23 3.82 -2.40
C ARG A 41 0.29 3.96 -2.46
N LEU A 42 0.97 3.04 -3.16
CA LEU A 42 2.43 3.10 -3.31
C LEU A 42 2.88 4.30 -4.14
N GLU A 43 2.13 4.64 -5.18
CA GLU A 43 2.44 5.80 -6.00
C GLU A 43 2.25 7.11 -5.23
N ALA A 44 1.16 7.23 -4.45
CA ALA A 44 0.96 8.37 -3.56
C ALA A 44 2.10 8.52 -2.52
N ILE A 45 2.60 7.40 -1.97
CA ILE A 45 3.75 7.42 -1.06
C ILE A 45 5.01 7.88 -1.80
N ARG A 46 5.27 7.38 -3.01
CA ARG A 46 6.43 7.80 -3.81
C ARG A 46 6.37 9.27 -4.15
N GLU A 47 5.20 9.76 -4.56
CA GLU A 47 4.97 11.17 -4.82
C GLU A 47 5.32 11.98 -3.59
N LEU A 48 4.75 11.65 -2.42
CA LEU A 48 5.04 12.31 -1.14
C LEU A 48 6.54 12.33 -0.80
N LEU A 49 7.24 11.21 -1.01
CA LEU A 49 8.68 11.10 -0.73
C LEU A 49 9.56 11.80 -1.78
N SER A 50 9.04 12.00 -3.00
CA SER A 50 9.75 12.71 -4.07
C SER A 50 9.70 14.23 -3.93
N ILE A 51 8.78 14.74 -3.10
CA ILE A 51 8.75 16.16 -2.79
C ILE A 51 9.94 16.46 -1.87
N ASP A 52 10.98 17.08 -2.44
CA ASP A 52 12.07 17.69 -1.68
C ASP A 52 11.50 18.89 -0.92
N ARG A 53 10.96 18.61 0.27
CA ARG A 53 10.41 19.60 1.18
C ARG A 53 11.47 19.88 2.21
N ASP A 54 11.87 21.14 2.29
CA ASP A 54 12.62 21.61 3.46
C ASP A 54 11.68 21.60 4.67
N TRP A 55 11.80 20.55 5.48
CA TRP A 55 11.02 20.37 6.72
C TRP A 55 11.64 21.10 7.91
N THR A 56 12.80 21.74 7.75
CA THR A 56 13.55 22.34 8.87
C THR A 56 12.83 23.51 9.54
N GLY A 57 11.82 24.10 8.90
CA GLY A 57 10.99 25.17 9.46
C GLY A 57 9.59 24.74 9.94
N ILE A 58 9.27 23.43 9.95
CA ILE A 58 7.91 22.95 10.33
C ILE A 58 7.82 22.61 11.81
N VAL A 59 8.94 22.33 12.46
CA VAL A 59 9.00 21.99 13.88
C VAL A 59 9.49 23.23 14.62
N ASP A 60 8.69 23.72 15.57
CA ASP A 60 9.12 24.77 16.48
C ASP A 60 10.36 24.28 17.28
N ASP A 61 11.33 25.15 17.52
CA ASP A 61 12.58 24.83 18.24
C ASP A 61 12.33 24.21 19.64
N ASP A 62 11.15 24.42 20.21
CA ASP A 62 10.73 23.86 21.50
C ASP A 62 10.33 22.38 21.44
N LYS A 63 10.26 21.77 20.24
CA LYS A 63 9.95 20.34 20.04
C LYS A 63 11.17 19.49 19.66
N VAL A 64 12.38 20.07 19.66
CA VAL A 64 13.61 19.29 19.54
C VAL A 64 13.85 18.56 20.87
N PRO A 65 13.97 17.21 20.87
CA PRO A 65 14.19 16.45 22.11
C PRO A 65 15.44 16.94 22.84
N ASP A 66 15.33 17.21 24.14
CA ASP A 66 16.41 17.77 25.00
C ASP A 66 17.67 16.89 25.11
N GLY A 67 17.70 15.71 24.49
CA GLY A 67 18.80 14.73 24.58
C GLY A 67 20.12 15.16 23.96
N GLU A 68 20.19 16.31 23.29
CA GLU A 68 21.40 16.86 22.69
C GLU A 68 21.87 18.18 23.35
N LYS A 69 21.21 18.63 24.42
CA LYS A 69 21.56 19.88 25.13
C LYS A 69 22.72 19.75 26.13
N ASP A 70 23.22 18.53 26.37
CA ASP A 70 24.23 18.25 27.40
C ASP A 70 25.66 17.99 26.85
N ALA A 71 25.93 18.28 25.57
CA ALA A 71 27.21 17.97 24.94
C ALA A 71 28.08 19.19 24.54
N ALA A 72 27.82 20.39 25.11
CA ALA A 72 28.62 21.59 24.86
C ALA A 72 29.15 22.22 26.15
#